data_AF-D2NQM8-F1
#
_entry.id   AF-D2NQM8-F1
#
_cell.length_a   1.000
_cell.length_b   1.000
_cell.length_c   1.000
_cell.angle_alpha   90.00
_cell.angle_beta   90.00
_cell.angle_gamma   90.00
#
_symmetry.space_group_name_H-M   'P 1'
#
loop_
_entity.id
_entity.type
_entity.pdbx_description
1 polymer ?
#
loop_
_entity_poly.entity_id
_entity_poly.type
_entity_poly.pdbx_seq_one_letter_code
_entity_poly.pdbx_strand_id
1 'polypeptide(L)'
;MRDTVQDLRQALAAGESIHQETTLAGNAKSFQNLIDRAHAQGYEVTLLYVTLNSADTAVDRVAARVAKGGHGVDEADIRRRYDSSHANLQVLASSVDILRVFDNTRWYEPVYWRAGSKVLLDEPRYGLHLS
;
A
#
# COMPACT_ATOMS: atom_id res chain seq x y z
N MET A 1 2.36 -11.23 13.51
CA MET A 1 1.58 -9.99 13.26
C MET A 1 1.43 -9.11 14.50
N ARG A 2 1.30 -9.66 15.73
CA ARG A 2 1.35 -8.83 16.96
C ARG A 2 2.73 -8.19 17.17
N ASP A 3 3.79 -8.93 16.91
CA ASP A 3 5.17 -8.46 17.08
C ASP A 3 5.48 -7.28 16.13
N THR A 4 5.03 -7.36 14.88
CA THR A 4 5.23 -6.33 13.86
C THR A 4 4.59 -4.98 14.21
N VAL A 5 3.46 -4.98 14.94
CA VAL A 5 2.81 -3.74 15.41
C VAL A 5 3.53 -3.18 16.64
N GLN A 6 4.11 -4.05 17.47
CA GLN A 6 4.89 -3.65 18.62
C GLN A 6 6.23 -3.04 18.20
N ASP A 7 6.92 -3.66 17.26
CA ASP A 7 8.17 -3.15 16.67
C ASP A 7 7.96 -1.78 16.03
N LEU A 8 6.85 -1.62 15.30
CA LEU A 8 6.45 -0.33 14.73
C LEU A 8 6.28 0.76 15.78
N ARG A 9 5.62 0.44 16.91
CA ARG A 9 5.43 1.41 18.00
C ARG A 9 6.74 1.73 18.72
N GLN A 10 7.64 0.76 18.85
CA GLN A 10 8.94 0.96 19.47
C GLN A 10 9.83 1.85 18.61
N ALA A 11 9.94 1.56 17.30
CA ALA A 11 10.72 2.38 16.38
C ALA A 11 10.20 3.83 16.35
N LEU A 12 8.87 4.00 16.25
CA LEU A 12 8.19 5.29 16.33
C LEU A 12 8.57 6.05 17.62
N ALA A 13 8.49 5.39 18.77
CA ALA A 13 8.87 6.00 20.05
C ALA A 13 10.37 6.32 20.17
N ALA A 14 11.23 5.59 19.45
CA ALA A 14 12.68 5.77 19.45
C ALA A 14 13.17 6.82 18.43
N GLY A 15 12.32 7.31 17.54
CA GLY A 15 12.75 8.22 16.46
C GLY A 15 13.50 7.50 15.34
N GLU A 16 13.41 6.16 15.26
CA GLU A 16 14.09 5.36 14.25
C GLU A 16 13.26 5.22 12.97
N SER A 17 13.93 5.22 11.81
CA SER A 17 13.30 4.95 10.52
C SER A 17 12.82 3.49 10.45
N ILE A 18 11.61 3.29 9.95
CA ILE A 18 11.00 1.96 9.85
C ILE A 18 10.13 1.83 8.60
N HIS A 19 10.00 0.60 8.10
CA HIS A 19 9.07 0.24 7.04
C HIS A 19 8.14 -0.88 7.52
N GLN A 20 6.90 -0.86 7.05
CA GLN A 20 5.93 -1.93 7.30
C GLN A 20 5.35 -2.39 5.97
N GLU A 21 5.47 -3.69 5.70
CA GLU A 21 4.76 -4.32 4.58
C GLU A 21 3.32 -4.64 4.99
N THR A 22 2.37 -4.28 4.12
CA THR A 22 0.94 -4.56 4.32
C THR A 22 0.25 -4.70 2.97
N THR A 23 -0.88 -5.41 2.95
CA THR A 23 -1.76 -5.46 1.77
C THR A 23 -2.59 -4.19 1.58
N LEU A 24 -2.53 -3.26 2.55
CA LEU A 24 -3.42 -2.10 2.65
C LEU A 24 -4.92 -2.45 2.70
N ALA A 25 -5.29 -3.73 2.78
CA ALA A 25 -6.68 -4.20 2.82
C ALA A 25 -7.29 -4.26 4.23
N GLY A 26 -6.56 -3.77 5.23
CA GLY A 26 -7.03 -3.68 6.62
C GLY A 26 -8.05 -2.55 6.83
N ASN A 27 -8.32 -2.21 8.08
CA ASN A 27 -9.21 -1.10 8.41
C ASN A 27 -8.54 0.25 8.11
N ALA A 28 -9.15 1.09 7.27
CA ALA A 28 -8.64 2.42 6.90
C ALA A 28 -8.35 3.31 8.11
N LYS A 29 -9.22 3.31 9.13
CA LYS A 29 -9.05 4.11 10.35
C LYS A 29 -7.81 3.69 11.13
N SER A 30 -7.48 2.39 11.13
CA SER A 30 -6.25 1.91 11.78
C SER A 30 -5.00 2.44 11.07
N PHE A 31 -5.00 2.51 9.74
CA PHE A 31 -3.91 3.12 8.98
C PHE A 31 -3.85 4.63 9.20
N GLN A 32 -4.98 5.33 9.16
CA GLN A 32 -5.03 6.77 9.44
C GLN A 32 -4.46 7.09 10.83
N ASN A 33 -4.90 6.37 11.87
CA ASN A 33 -4.39 6.54 13.22
C ASN A 33 -2.88 6.29 13.32
N LEU A 34 -2.32 5.39 12.50
CA LEU A 34 -0.89 5.13 12.47
C LEU A 34 -0.14 6.30 11.83
N ILE A 35 -0.65 6.82 10.71
CA ILE A 35 -0.11 7.99 10.01
C ILE A 35 -0.12 9.20 10.95
N ASP A 36 -1.26 9.50 11.58
CA ASP A 36 -1.41 10.63 12.51
C ASP A 36 -0.42 10.54 13.67
N ARG A 37 -0.17 9.33 14.18
CA ARG A 37 0.79 9.09 15.26
C ARG A 37 2.24 9.30 14.81
N ALA A 38 2.59 8.87 13.60
CA ALA A 38 3.91 9.08 13.04
C ALA A 38 4.17 10.59 12.86
N HIS A 39 3.21 11.31 12.28
CA HIS A 39 3.27 12.77 12.15
C HIS A 39 3.39 13.48 13.49
N ALA A 40 2.61 13.08 14.50
CA ALA A 40 2.69 13.64 15.85
C ALA A 40 4.07 13.43 16.52
N GLN A 41 4.87 12.48 16.02
CA GLN A 41 6.22 12.20 16.48
C GLN A 41 7.31 12.78 15.55
N GLY A 42 6.92 13.59 14.56
CA GLY A 42 7.85 14.28 13.66
C GLY A 42 8.36 13.45 12.48
N TYR A 43 7.70 12.33 12.17
CA TYR A 43 8.05 11.52 11.01
C TYR A 43 7.47 12.09 9.71
N GLU A 44 8.21 11.88 8.63
CA GLU A 44 7.65 11.87 7.27
C GLU A 44 7.09 10.47 6.97
N VAL A 45 5.90 10.41 6.40
CA VAL A 45 5.23 9.17 6.02
C VAL A 45 5.26 9.02 4.50
N THR A 46 5.93 7.97 4.03
CA THR A 46 5.93 7.56 2.61
C THR A 46 5.06 6.32 2.41
N LEU A 47 4.09 6.40 1.49
CA LEU A 47 3.33 5.24 1.00
C LEU A 47 3.85 4.82 -0.38
N LEU A 48 4.40 3.61 -0.45
CA LEU A 48 4.74 2.94 -1.70
C LEU A 48 3.64 1.90 -1.98
N TYR A 49 2.84 2.13 -3.02
CA TYR A 49 1.76 1.24 -3.41
C TYR A 49 2.05 0.57 -4.74
N VAL A 50 1.89 -0.75 -4.79
CA VAL A 50 2.06 -1.53 -6.02
C VAL A 50 0.73 -2.14 -6.40
N THR A 51 0.27 -1.87 -7.61
CA THR A 51 -1.02 -2.32 -8.13
C THR A 51 -0.87 -3.17 -9.39
N LEU A 52 -1.97 -3.81 -9.77
CA LEU A 52 -2.15 -4.52 -11.03
C LEU A 52 -3.37 -3.94 -11.74
N ASN A 53 -3.57 -4.34 -12.99
CA ASN A 53 -4.73 -3.95 -13.77
C ASN A 53 -6.05 -4.58 -13.32
N SER A 54 -6.00 -5.72 -12.63
CA SER A 54 -7.20 -6.42 -12.16
C SER A 54 -6.88 -7.40 -11.02
N ALA A 55 -7.92 -7.76 -10.27
CA ALA A 55 -7.86 -8.84 -9.30
C ALA A 55 -7.59 -10.20 -9.98
N ASP A 56 -8.08 -10.42 -11.20
CA ASP A 56 -7.83 -11.65 -11.96
C ASP A 56 -6.33 -11.87 -12.18
N THR A 57 -5.59 -10.80 -12.54
CA THR A 57 -4.13 -10.86 -12.68
C THR A 57 -3.45 -11.25 -11.35
N ALA A 58 -3.98 -10.82 -10.21
CA ALA A 58 -3.47 -11.24 -8.90
C ALA A 58 -3.74 -12.73 -8.63
N VAL A 59 -4.95 -13.21 -8.97
CA VAL A 59 -5.34 -14.62 -8.85
C VAL A 59 -4.44 -15.51 -9.71
N ASP A 60 -4.25 -15.15 -10.97
CA ASP A 60 -3.38 -15.89 -11.90
C ASP A 60 -1.94 -15.98 -11.40
N ARG A 61 -1.41 -14.88 -10.86
CA ARG A 61 -0.05 -14.84 -10.29
C ARG A 61 0.09 -15.72 -9.06
N VAL A 62 -0.92 -15.74 -8.18
CA VAL A 62 -0.92 -16.64 -7.02
C VAL A 62 -0.99 -18.09 -7.48
N ALA A 63 -1.87 -18.43 -8.44
CA ALA A 63 -1.97 -19.77 -9.00
C ALA A 63 -0.64 -20.23 -9.62
N ALA A 64 0.00 -19.38 -10.42
CA ALA A 64 1.31 -19.66 -11.02
C ALA A 64 2.41 -19.88 -9.97
N ARG A 65 2.39 -19.12 -8.86
CA ARG A 65 3.32 -19.31 -7.74
C ARG A 65 3.07 -20.61 -7.00
N VAL A 66 1.80 -20.97 -6.76
CA VAL A 66 1.41 -22.23 -6.12
C VAL A 66 1.85 -23.43 -6.95
N ALA A 67 1.67 -23.37 -8.28
CA ALA A 67 2.15 -24.41 -9.20
C ALA A 67 3.67 -24.62 -9.13
N LYS A 68 4.43 -23.61 -8.68
CA LYS A 68 5.89 -23.67 -8.46
C LYS A 68 6.27 -24.02 -7.01
N GLY A 69 5.32 -24.44 -6.17
CA GLY A 69 5.54 -24.85 -4.79
C GLY A 69 5.46 -23.73 -3.75
N GLY A 70 4.96 -22.54 -4.09
CA GLY A 70 4.75 -21.46 -3.13
C GLY A 70 3.43 -21.55 -2.34
N HIS A 71 3.24 -20.65 -1.37
CA HIS A 71 2.02 -20.59 -0.55
C HIS A 71 0.81 -20.06 -1.35
N GLY A 72 -0.34 -20.71 -1.18
CA GLY A 72 -1.62 -20.30 -1.75
C GLY A 72 -2.36 -19.29 -0.88
N VAL A 73 -3.29 -18.57 -1.49
CA VAL A 73 -4.26 -17.70 -0.81
C VAL A 73 -5.60 -17.93 -1.50
N ASP A 74 -6.68 -18.02 -0.73
CA ASP A 74 -8.00 -18.22 -1.29
C ASP A 74 -8.37 -17.06 -2.24
N GLU A 75 -8.92 -17.39 -3.41
CA GLU A 75 -9.27 -16.41 -4.44
C GLU A 75 -10.21 -15.32 -3.92
N ALA A 76 -11.22 -15.69 -3.14
CA ALA A 76 -12.15 -14.73 -2.52
C ALA A 76 -11.41 -13.70 -1.66
N ASP A 77 -10.35 -14.14 -0.99
CA ASP A 77 -9.52 -13.30 -0.14
C ASP A 77 -8.60 -12.40 -0.95
N ILE A 78 -8.06 -12.89 -2.09
CA ILE A 78 -7.29 -12.08 -3.05
C ILE A 78 -8.15 -10.94 -3.59
N ARG A 79 -9.35 -11.25 -4.09
CA ARG A 79 -10.28 -10.28 -4.68
C ARG A 79 -10.72 -9.23 -3.65
N ARG A 80 -11.18 -9.68 -2.48
CA ARG A 80 -11.56 -8.78 -1.38
C ARG A 80 -10.43 -7.84 -0.99
N ARG A 81 -9.19 -8.35 -0.90
CA ARG A 81 -8.03 -7.54 -0.54
C ARG A 81 -7.66 -6.55 -1.63
N TYR A 82 -7.75 -6.95 -2.90
CA TYR A 82 -7.52 -6.06 -4.05
C TYR A 82 -8.44 -4.83 -3.95
N ASP A 83 -9.75 -5.04 -3.86
CA ASP A 83 -10.73 -3.95 -3.80
C ASP A 83 -10.55 -3.07 -2.55
N SER A 84 -10.37 -3.71 -1.39
CA SER A 84 -10.19 -2.99 -0.12
C SER A 84 -8.91 -2.16 -0.09
N SER A 85 -7.83 -2.68 -0.68
CA SER A 85 -6.56 -1.97 -0.78
C SER A 85 -6.66 -0.72 -1.66
N HIS A 86 -7.40 -0.83 -2.77
CA HIS A 86 -7.60 0.27 -3.72
C HIS A 86 -8.47 1.38 -3.11
N ALA A 87 -9.55 1.01 -2.42
CA ALA A 87 -10.38 1.95 -1.68
C ALA A 87 -9.59 2.65 -0.55
N ASN A 88 -8.78 1.90 0.21
CA ASN A 88 -7.97 2.48 1.27
C ASN A 88 -6.88 3.39 0.73
N LEU A 89 -6.28 3.08 -0.42
CA LEU A 89 -5.35 3.99 -1.07
C LEU A 89 -6.00 5.33 -1.35
N GLN A 90 -7.21 5.36 -1.93
CA GLN A 90 -7.92 6.60 -2.21
C GLN A 90 -8.18 7.43 -0.93
N VAL A 91 -8.59 6.77 0.15
CA VAL A 91 -8.87 7.43 1.44
C VAL A 91 -7.61 7.98 2.10
N LEU A 92 -6.48 7.26 2.00
CA LEU A 92 -5.25 7.61 2.71
C LEU A 92 -4.28 8.45 1.86
N ALA A 93 -4.56 8.61 0.57
CA ALA A 93 -3.66 9.25 -0.39
C ALA A 93 -3.22 10.64 0.04
N SER A 94 -4.14 11.45 0.58
CA SER A 94 -3.86 12.82 1.05
C SER A 94 -3.17 12.88 2.41
N SER A 95 -3.26 11.80 3.20
CA SER A 95 -2.78 11.76 4.58
C SER A 95 -1.27 11.52 4.69
N VAL A 96 -0.61 11.06 3.62
CA VAL A 96 0.84 10.81 3.62
C VAL A 96 1.61 11.99 3.04
N ASP A 97 2.92 12.08 3.30
CA ASP A 97 3.76 13.16 2.77
C ASP A 97 4.24 12.83 1.36
N ILE A 98 4.61 11.58 1.13
CA ILE A 98 5.05 11.08 -0.17
C ILE A 98 4.19 9.89 -0.56
N LEU A 99 3.59 9.96 -1.75
CA LEU A 99 2.86 8.85 -2.35
C LEU A 99 3.53 8.47 -3.66
N ARG A 100 3.90 7.20 -3.80
CA ARG A 100 4.33 6.61 -5.07
C ARG A 100 3.49 5.40 -5.39
N VAL A 101 2.91 5.37 -6.58
CA VAL A 101 2.17 4.23 -7.09
C VAL A 101 2.92 3.62 -8.27
N PHE A 102 3.03 2.31 -8.24
CA PHE A 102 3.66 1.51 -9.28
C PHE A 102 2.65 0.55 -9.88
N ASP A 103 2.61 0.48 -11.19
CA ASP A 103 1.99 -0.61 -11.91
C ASP A 103 3.00 -1.75 -12.03
N ASN A 104 2.56 -2.97 -11.74
CA ASN A 104 3.35 -4.17 -11.93
C ASN A 104 2.63 -5.21 -12.79
N THR A 105 1.72 -4.79 -13.68
CA THR A 105 0.94 -5.70 -14.53
C THR A 105 1.81 -6.43 -15.55
N ARG A 106 2.71 -5.70 -16.21
CA ARG A 106 3.67 -6.25 -17.18
C ARG A 106 5.10 -6.00 -16.74
N TRP A 107 5.41 -4.75 -16.49
CA TRP A 107 6.69 -4.26 -15.99
C TRP A 107 6.45 -3.43 -14.74
N TYR A 108 7.49 -3.25 -13.94
CA TYR A 108 7.46 -2.36 -12.79
C TYR A 108 7.63 -0.91 -13.25
N GLU A 109 6.53 -0.17 -13.32
CA GLU A 109 6.48 1.20 -13.86
C GLU A 109 5.89 2.16 -12.83
N PRO A 110 6.51 3.34 -12.57
CA PRO A 110 5.87 4.38 -11.80
C PRO A 110 4.70 4.97 -12.60
N VAL A 111 3.54 5.14 -11.95
CA VAL A 111 2.34 5.72 -12.58
C VAL A 111 1.79 6.92 -11.84
N TYR A 112 2.13 7.08 -10.57
CA TYR A 112 1.80 8.30 -9.81
C TYR A 112 2.90 8.61 -8.81
N TRP A 113 3.23 9.90 -8.66
CA TRP A 113 4.14 10.37 -7.64
C TRP A 113 3.73 11.76 -7.15
N ARG A 114 3.43 11.86 -5.85
CA ARG A 114 3.28 13.12 -5.11
C ARG A 114 4.34 13.23 -4.01
N ALA A 115 4.92 14.41 -3.85
CA ALA A 115 5.76 14.78 -2.72
C ALA A 115 5.28 16.11 -2.13
N GLY A 116 4.77 16.07 -0.90
CA GLY A 116 4.05 17.18 -0.29
C GLY A 116 2.82 17.56 -1.13
N SER A 117 2.71 18.83 -1.50
CA SER A 117 1.63 19.33 -2.37
C SER A 117 1.93 19.21 -3.86
N LYS A 118 3.14 18.77 -4.25
CA LYS A 118 3.56 18.71 -5.65
C LYS A 118 3.36 17.33 -6.24
N VAL A 119 2.53 17.25 -7.28
CA VAL A 119 2.45 16.08 -8.16
C VAL A 119 3.60 16.14 -9.16
N LEU A 120 4.42 15.09 -9.18
CA LEU A 120 5.60 14.93 -10.01
C LEU A 120 5.35 13.98 -11.19
N LEU A 121 4.38 13.07 -11.06
CA LEU A 121 3.91 12.16 -12.08
C LEU A 121 2.43 11.84 -11.84
N ASP A 122 1.63 11.88 -12.90
CA ASP A 122 0.22 11.49 -12.87
C ASP A 122 -0.16 10.87 -14.21
N GLU A 123 0.03 9.56 -14.32
CA GLU A 123 -0.41 8.76 -15.46
C GLU A 123 -1.77 8.14 -15.09
N PRO A 124 -2.88 8.57 -15.72
CA PRO A 124 -4.21 8.09 -15.36
C PRO A 124 -4.33 6.60 -15.72
N ARG A 125 -4.15 5.73 -14.72
CA ARG A 125 -4.38 4.29 -14.81
C ARG A 125 -5.31 3.82 -13.70
N TYR A 126 -6.10 2.80 -14.00
CA TYR A 126 -6.89 2.04 -13.01
C TYR A 126 -7.94 2.82 -12.20
N GLY A 127 -8.39 3.98 -12.69
CA GLY A 127 -9.40 4.79 -12.00
C GLY A 127 -8.93 5.36 -10.66
N LEU A 128 -7.61 5.50 -10.49
CA LEU A 128 -7.01 6.14 -9.33
C LEU A 128 -7.20 7.66 -9.42
N HIS A 129 -8.14 8.19 -8.65
CA HIS A 129 -8.33 9.63 -8.45
C HIS A 129 -7.60 10.03 -7.18
N LEU A 130 -6.32 10.39 -7.32
CA LEU A 130 -5.40 10.68 -6.21
C LEU A 130 -5.03 12.17 -6.11
N SER A 131 -5.74 13.03 -6.85
CA SER A 131 -5.60 14.48 -6.87
C SER A 131 -6.42 15.20 -5.81
#